data_AF-A0A098S1T0-F1
#
_entry.id   AF-A0A098S1T0-F1
#
_cell.length_a   1.000
_cell.length_b   1.000
_cell.length_c   1.000
_cell.angle_alpha   90.00
_cell.angle_beta   90.00
_cell.angle_gamma   90.00
#
_symmetry.space_group_name_H-M   'P 1'
#
loop_
_entity.id
_entity.type
_entity.pdbx_description
1 polymer ?
#
loop_
_entity_poly.entity_id
_entity_poly.type
_entity_poly.pdbx_seq_one_letter_code
_entity_poly.pdbx_strand_id
1 'polypeptide(L)'
;MRTYLLATCLFLFSYPVLLAQPAPDFNITDSQGNSHQLYADYLDHGKTVVLKLFFTSCPPCNAIASATEQLNQEWGGGSNDVVFISLSILGNDTDNQVNNYKANHGITYPGASPAGGSLAATAPYQNGTYGFFLGTPTFVVIAPDGTVDYDPRGPNQSATLMEVDAAIEATGAQRPLVSLANNGSAVDPQNDGVAGMSLEITELDSIVAQTNSTGSYSFNLQVMPGQSYTLRATKDINPTNGVSTLDLILLSQHILGVQPITDPERLLAADANRSGGVSLLDQIRIRKLILSIDSDFGEQPSWIVIPADYDFQNPEDPFDEVYNGNLNQAILTPGSLQSLQWKAIKVGDLNLDANPRD
;
A
#
# COMPACT_ATOMS: atom_id res chain seq x y z
N MET A 1 10.66 70.94 30.88
CA MET A 1 9.99 71.16 29.59
C MET A 1 10.73 70.36 28.53
N ARG A 2 9.99 69.72 27.60
CA ARG A 2 10.40 68.86 26.47
C ARG A 2 10.32 67.34 26.70
N THR A 3 9.08 66.86 26.67
CA THR A 3 8.69 65.49 26.30
C THR A 3 8.76 65.36 24.77
N TYR A 4 9.49 64.37 24.25
CA TYR A 4 9.50 64.02 22.83
C TYR A 4 8.62 62.78 22.62
N LEU A 5 7.53 62.93 21.86
CA LEU A 5 6.71 61.83 21.35
C LEU A 5 7.45 61.18 20.18
N LEU A 6 7.86 59.91 20.31
CA LEU A 6 8.20 59.09 19.14
C LEU A 6 6.90 58.54 18.55
N ALA A 7 6.52 59.04 17.38
CA ALA A 7 5.47 58.45 16.56
C ALA A 7 6.09 57.33 15.70
N THR A 8 5.88 56.08 16.10
CA THR A 8 6.20 54.90 15.30
C THR A 8 5.14 54.77 14.19
N CYS A 9 5.53 55.15 12.97
CA CYS A 9 4.73 54.95 11.77
C CYS A 9 4.79 53.46 11.38
N LEU A 10 3.75 52.71 11.74
CA LEU A 10 3.59 51.31 11.31
C LEU A 10 3.21 51.31 9.82
N PHE A 11 4.20 51.13 8.94
CA PHE A 11 3.96 50.88 7.52
C PHE A 11 3.34 49.49 7.37
N LEU A 12 2.01 49.44 7.18
CA LEU A 12 1.32 48.26 6.67
C LEU A 12 1.76 48.05 5.21
N PHE A 13 2.74 47.19 4.99
CA PHE A 13 3.02 46.63 3.67
C PHE A 13 1.82 45.76 3.28
N SER A 14 0.87 46.32 2.53
CA SER A 14 -0.10 45.53 1.78
C SER A 14 0.66 44.82 0.67
N TYR A 15 1.09 43.58 0.91
CA TYR A 15 1.50 42.70 -0.17
C TYR A 15 0.29 42.54 -1.09
N PRO A 16 0.36 42.90 -2.38
CA PRO A 16 -0.68 42.54 -3.31
C PRO A 16 -0.73 41.01 -3.35
N VAL A 17 -1.83 40.45 -2.84
CA VAL A 17 -2.16 39.04 -3.10
C VAL A 17 -2.41 38.99 -4.61
N LEU A 18 -1.47 38.41 -5.34
CA LEU A 18 -1.68 38.09 -6.74
C LEU A 18 -2.82 37.06 -6.74
N LEU A 19 -4.03 37.47 -7.08
CA LEU A 19 -5.13 36.53 -7.25
C LEU A 19 -4.74 35.61 -8.40
N ALA A 20 -4.56 34.33 -8.10
CA ALA A 20 -4.40 33.32 -9.13
C ALA A 20 -5.61 33.42 -10.08
N GLN A 21 -5.34 33.56 -11.37
CA GLN A 21 -6.40 33.61 -12.38
C GLN A 21 -7.10 32.24 -12.40
N PRO A 22 -8.44 32.16 -12.42
CA PRO A 22 -9.11 30.87 -12.56
C PRO A 22 -8.85 30.27 -13.96
N ALA A 23 -8.81 28.95 -14.04
CA ALA A 23 -8.62 28.21 -15.28
C ALA A 23 -9.57 28.73 -16.38
N PRO A 24 -9.10 29.04 -17.60
CA PRO A 24 -9.99 29.48 -18.66
C PRO A 24 -10.84 28.30 -19.13
N ASP A 25 -12.13 28.54 -19.38
CA ASP A 25 -12.99 27.52 -19.97
C ASP A 25 -12.48 27.12 -21.36
N PHE A 26 -12.68 25.86 -21.72
CA PHE A 26 -12.39 25.35 -23.05
C PHE A 26 -13.55 24.48 -23.51
N ASN A 27 -13.69 24.33 -24.83
CA ASN A 27 -14.49 23.30 -25.45
C ASN A 27 -13.60 22.55 -26.45
N ILE A 28 -13.42 21.26 -26.23
CA ILE A 28 -12.65 20.37 -27.09
C ILE A 28 -13.50 19.20 -27.54
N THR A 29 -13.09 18.57 -28.65
CA THR A 29 -13.54 17.24 -29.04
C THR A 29 -12.37 16.28 -28.88
N ASP A 30 -12.54 15.20 -28.12
CA ASP A 30 -11.50 14.18 -27.96
C ASP A 30 -11.27 13.39 -29.25
N SER A 31 -10.20 12.60 -29.28
CA SER A 31 -9.81 11.75 -30.41
C SER A 31 -10.77 10.59 -30.70
N GLN A 32 -11.82 10.43 -29.89
CA GLN A 32 -12.92 9.47 -30.06
C GLN A 32 -14.23 10.15 -30.49
N GLY A 33 -14.27 11.48 -30.58
CA GLY A 33 -15.41 12.27 -31.02
C GLY A 33 -16.31 12.80 -29.91
N ASN A 34 -15.94 12.63 -28.63
CA ASN A 34 -16.72 13.16 -27.50
C ASN A 34 -16.37 14.62 -27.25
N SER A 35 -17.37 15.46 -26.98
CA SER A 35 -17.16 16.86 -26.62
C SER A 35 -16.95 16.98 -25.10
N HIS A 36 -16.05 17.89 -24.72
CA HIS A 36 -15.71 18.17 -23.33
C HIS A 36 -15.60 19.68 -23.11
N GLN A 37 -16.36 20.19 -22.13
CA GLN A 37 -16.28 21.56 -21.64
C GLN A 37 -15.80 21.58 -20.19
N LEU A 38 -14.73 22.34 -19.91
CA LEU A 38 -14.05 22.31 -18.61
C LEU A 38 -15.02 22.54 -17.44
N TYR A 39 -15.75 23.65 -17.48
CA TYR A 39 -16.66 24.00 -16.39
C TYR A 39 -17.92 23.15 -16.41
N ALA A 40 -18.64 23.18 -17.53
CA ALA A 40 -19.97 22.59 -17.63
C ALA A 40 -19.99 21.06 -17.43
N ASP A 41 -18.95 20.33 -17.87
CA ASP A 41 -18.91 18.87 -17.75
C ASP A 41 -18.17 18.38 -16.49
N TYR A 42 -17.33 19.22 -15.88
CA TYR A 42 -16.45 18.79 -14.78
C TYR A 42 -16.47 19.69 -13.55
N LEU A 43 -15.95 20.93 -13.64
CA LEU A 43 -15.73 21.75 -12.43
C LEU A 43 -17.05 22.09 -11.72
N ASP A 44 -18.09 22.44 -12.48
CA ASP A 44 -19.43 22.74 -11.93
C ASP A 44 -20.10 21.50 -11.30
N HIS A 45 -19.59 20.31 -11.60
CA HIS A 45 -19.99 19.03 -11.01
C HIS A 45 -19.09 18.60 -9.85
N GLY A 46 -18.22 19.50 -9.34
CA GLY A 46 -17.35 19.21 -8.21
C GLY A 46 -16.11 18.39 -8.57
N LYS A 47 -15.82 18.18 -9.86
CA LYS A 47 -14.66 17.38 -10.28
C LYS A 47 -13.40 18.21 -10.36
N THR A 48 -12.28 17.59 -10.00
CA THR A 48 -10.93 18.05 -10.28
C THR A 48 -10.52 17.58 -11.68
N VAL A 49 -9.93 18.47 -12.47
CA VAL A 49 -9.44 18.14 -13.81
C VAL A 49 -7.92 18.21 -13.86
N VAL A 50 -7.30 17.14 -14.34
CA VAL A 50 -5.85 17.04 -14.54
C VAL A 50 -5.56 17.09 -16.03
N LEU A 51 -5.02 18.19 -16.51
CA LEU A 51 -4.57 18.31 -17.90
C LEU A 51 -3.12 17.84 -18.01
N LYS A 52 -2.85 17.00 -19.00
CA LYS A 52 -1.49 16.66 -19.43
C LYS A 52 -1.23 17.25 -20.80
N LEU A 53 -0.44 18.31 -20.86
CA LEU A 53 0.06 18.88 -22.11
C LEU A 53 1.19 17.99 -22.63
N PHE A 54 1.06 17.49 -23.85
CA PHE A 54 2.02 16.54 -24.43
C PHE A 54 2.09 16.65 -25.97
N PHE A 55 2.87 15.80 -26.60
CA PHE A 55 2.69 15.44 -28.01
C PHE A 55 3.09 13.99 -28.21
N THR A 56 2.56 13.34 -29.24
CA THR A 56 2.58 11.87 -29.35
C THR A 56 4.00 11.27 -29.44
N SER A 57 4.93 12.00 -30.06
CA SER A 57 6.33 11.61 -30.21
C SER A 57 7.28 12.14 -29.12
N CYS A 58 6.76 12.80 -28.08
CA CYS A 58 7.55 13.38 -26.99
C CYS A 58 8.19 12.28 -26.12
N PRO A 59 9.53 12.13 -26.07
CA PRO A 59 10.17 11.08 -25.29
C PRO A 59 9.83 11.09 -23.79
N PRO A 60 9.92 12.20 -23.05
CA PRO A 60 9.56 12.20 -21.62
C PRO A 60 8.05 11.98 -21.40
N CYS A 61 7.20 12.41 -22.33
CA CYS A 61 5.77 12.18 -22.25
C CYS A 61 5.40 10.70 -22.42
N ASN A 62 6.12 9.99 -23.30
CA ASN A 62 5.98 8.54 -23.47
C ASN A 62 6.47 7.79 -22.23
N ALA A 63 7.60 8.23 -21.66
CA ALA A 63 8.20 7.55 -20.50
C ALA A 63 7.31 7.62 -19.23
N ILE A 64 6.57 8.71 -19.01
CA ILE A 64 5.68 8.87 -17.84
C ILE A 64 4.25 8.33 -18.08
N ALA A 65 3.91 7.97 -19.32
CA ALA A 65 2.53 7.78 -19.76
C ALA A 65 1.76 6.71 -18.98
N SER A 66 2.28 5.49 -18.89
CA SER A 66 1.63 4.39 -18.19
C SER A 66 1.52 4.63 -16.68
N ALA A 67 2.51 5.30 -16.08
CA ALA A 67 2.42 5.68 -14.67
C ALA A 67 1.39 6.79 -14.43
N THR A 68 1.19 7.71 -15.39
CA THR A 68 0.07 8.68 -15.34
C THR A 68 -1.28 7.96 -15.43
N GLU A 69 -1.39 6.93 -16.27
CA GLU A 69 -2.61 6.11 -16.36
C GLU A 69 -2.87 5.36 -15.05
N GLN A 70 -1.84 4.79 -14.43
CA GLN A 70 -1.97 4.15 -13.12
C GLN A 70 -2.52 5.14 -12.08
N LEU A 71 -1.96 6.36 -12.03
CA LEU A 71 -2.47 7.42 -11.14
C LEU A 71 -3.94 7.76 -11.44
N ASN A 72 -4.33 7.86 -12.71
CA ASN A 72 -5.73 8.06 -13.10
C ASN A 72 -6.63 6.93 -12.57
N GLN A 73 -6.20 5.67 -12.64
CA GLN A 73 -6.97 4.54 -12.11
C GLN A 73 -7.07 4.56 -10.59
N GLU A 74 -6.00 4.95 -9.88
CA GLU A 74 -6.00 5.13 -8.43
C GLU A 74 -6.97 6.23 -7.98
N TRP A 75 -7.21 7.24 -8.83
CA TRP A 75 -8.24 8.26 -8.63
C TRP A 75 -9.62 7.89 -9.19
N GLY A 76 -9.82 6.63 -9.61
CA GLY A 76 -11.12 6.11 -10.05
C GLY A 76 -11.43 6.28 -11.53
N GLY A 77 -10.40 6.51 -12.37
CA GLY A 77 -10.49 6.40 -13.83
C GLY A 77 -11.46 7.38 -14.49
N GLY A 78 -11.68 8.56 -13.91
CA GLY A 78 -12.66 9.55 -14.40
C GLY A 78 -14.07 9.42 -13.80
N SER A 79 -14.38 8.31 -13.12
CA SER A 79 -15.72 8.03 -12.61
C SER A 79 -16.01 8.68 -11.25
N ASN A 80 -14.98 9.05 -10.50
CA ASN A 80 -15.09 9.69 -9.17
C ASN A 80 -14.74 11.18 -9.27
N ASP A 81 -14.02 11.72 -8.28
CA ASP A 81 -13.81 13.16 -8.14
C ASP A 81 -12.80 13.75 -9.14
N VAL A 82 -12.06 12.92 -9.88
CA VAL A 82 -10.95 13.38 -10.73
C VAL A 82 -11.09 12.87 -12.15
N VAL A 83 -10.80 13.74 -13.12
CA VAL A 83 -10.75 13.43 -14.56
C VAL A 83 -9.42 13.86 -15.15
N PHE A 84 -8.73 12.93 -15.81
CA PHE A 84 -7.51 13.23 -16.56
C PHE A 84 -7.84 13.53 -18.02
N ILE A 85 -7.14 14.48 -18.66
CA ILE A 85 -7.29 14.79 -20.09
C ILE A 85 -5.90 15.06 -20.69
N SER A 86 -5.54 14.33 -21.75
CA SER A 86 -4.30 14.56 -22.50
C SER A 86 -4.52 15.51 -23.68
N LEU A 87 -3.84 16.65 -23.71
CA LEU A 87 -3.99 17.66 -24.77
C LEU A 87 -2.70 17.80 -25.58
N SER A 88 -2.75 17.49 -26.87
CA SER A 88 -1.56 17.66 -27.72
C SER A 88 -1.29 19.15 -27.98
N ILE A 89 -0.03 19.55 -27.84
CA ILE A 89 0.44 20.90 -28.16
C ILE A 89 1.12 20.98 -29.54
N LEU A 90 1.28 19.85 -30.24
CA LEU A 90 1.99 19.79 -31.50
C LEU A 90 1.00 19.85 -32.66
N GLY A 91 1.10 20.90 -33.47
CA GLY A 91 0.10 21.20 -34.51
C GLY A 91 -0.09 20.16 -35.62
N ASN A 92 0.80 19.17 -35.72
CA ASN A 92 0.69 18.09 -36.71
C ASN A 92 0.27 16.74 -36.10
N ASP A 93 0.03 16.65 -34.79
CA ASP A 93 -0.59 15.46 -34.20
C ASP A 93 -2.02 15.32 -34.73
N THR A 94 -2.42 14.09 -35.02
CA THR A 94 -3.77 13.73 -35.47
C THR A 94 -4.47 12.88 -34.42
N ASP A 95 -5.80 12.77 -34.48
CA ASP A 95 -6.57 11.89 -33.57
C ASP A 95 -6.08 10.44 -33.64
N ASN A 96 -5.70 9.96 -34.82
CA ASN A 96 -5.10 8.62 -34.98
C ASN A 96 -3.78 8.49 -34.22
N GLN A 97 -2.91 9.50 -34.24
CA GLN A 97 -1.66 9.46 -33.49
C GLN A 97 -1.91 9.55 -31.97
N VAL A 98 -2.87 10.35 -31.54
CA VAL A 98 -3.29 10.43 -30.13
C VAL A 98 -3.85 9.09 -29.66
N ASN A 99 -4.74 8.46 -30.45
CA ASN A 99 -5.29 7.14 -30.15
C ASN A 99 -4.21 6.06 -30.12
N ASN A 100 -3.24 6.08 -31.03
CA ASN A 100 -2.10 5.17 -31.01
C ASN A 100 -1.22 5.38 -29.77
N TYR A 101 -0.94 6.62 -29.40
CA TYR A 101 -0.22 6.93 -28.16
C TYR A 101 -0.97 6.38 -26.93
N LYS A 102 -2.29 6.61 -26.86
CA LYS A 102 -3.12 6.07 -25.77
C LYS A 102 -3.07 4.55 -25.71
N ALA A 103 -3.27 3.88 -26.85
CA ALA A 103 -3.25 2.42 -26.94
C ALA A 103 -1.88 1.84 -26.52
N ASN A 104 -0.78 2.46 -26.94
CA ASN A 104 0.58 2.02 -26.60
C ASN A 104 0.88 2.08 -25.09
N HIS A 105 0.19 2.94 -24.35
CA HIS A 105 0.44 3.17 -22.92
C HIS A 105 -0.71 2.73 -22.01
N GLY A 106 -1.76 2.13 -22.58
CA GLY A 106 -2.95 1.70 -21.85
C GLY A 106 -3.85 2.84 -21.37
N ILE A 107 -3.70 4.06 -21.92
CA ILE A 107 -4.42 5.24 -21.44
C ILE A 107 -5.91 5.15 -21.75
N THR A 108 -6.73 5.26 -20.70
CA THR A 108 -8.20 5.15 -20.80
C THR A 108 -8.89 6.51 -20.84
N TYR A 109 -8.28 7.54 -20.27
CA TYR A 109 -8.87 8.87 -20.17
C TYR A 109 -8.87 9.65 -21.51
N PRO A 110 -9.72 10.70 -21.67
CA PRO A 110 -9.82 11.48 -22.90
C PRO A 110 -8.49 12.09 -23.36
N GLY A 111 -8.35 12.25 -24.67
CA GLY A 111 -7.24 13.03 -25.22
C GLY A 111 -7.60 13.68 -26.53
N ALA A 112 -7.12 14.90 -26.78
CA ALA A 112 -7.49 15.67 -27.96
C ALA A 112 -6.26 16.09 -28.77
N SER A 113 -6.40 16.02 -30.09
CA SER A 113 -5.45 16.58 -31.06
C SER A 113 -5.81 18.04 -31.40
N PRO A 114 -4.95 18.75 -32.16
CA PRO A 114 -5.28 20.07 -32.70
C PRO A 114 -6.61 20.15 -33.46
N ALA A 115 -7.01 19.07 -34.16
CA ALA A 115 -8.28 19.02 -34.88
C ALA A 115 -9.49 19.15 -33.93
N GLY A 116 -9.34 18.65 -32.70
CA GLY A 116 -10.31 18.75 -31.62
C GLY A 116 -10.15 19.99 -30.74
N GLY A 117 -9.32 20.97 -31.12
CA GLY A 117 -9.17 22.23 -30.40
C GLY A 117 -8.11 22.25 -29.29
N SER A 118 -7.27 21.23 -29.17
CA SER A 118 -6.27 21.12 -28.08
C SER A 118 -5.28 22.30 -28.02
N LEU A 119 -4.90 22.89 -29.17
CA LEU A 119 -3.97 24.03 -29.20
C LEU A 119 -4.57 25.27 -28.54
N ALA A 120 -5.86 25.53 -28.75
CA ALA A 120 -6.54 26.67 -28.15
C ALA A 120 -6.71 26.44 -26.64
N ALA A 121 -7.10 25.23 -26.23
CA ALA A 121 -7.26 24.86 -24.82
C ALA A 121 -5.95 24.93 -24.01
N THR A 122 -4.80 24.68 -24.66
CA THR A 122 -3.49 24.65 -23.99
C THR A 122 -2.72 25.96 -24.05
N ALA A 123 -3.13 26.92 -24.88
CA ALA A 123 -2.43 28.20 -25.06
C ALA A 123 -2.30 29.04 -23.76
N PRO A 124 -3.32 29.14 -22.87
CA PRO A 124 -3.20 29.90 -21.62
C PRO A 124 -2.14 29.36 -20.67
N TYR A 125 -1.82 28.07 -20.77
CA TYR A 125 -0.85 27.39 -19.91
C TYR A 125 0.58 27.45 -20.49
N GLN A 126 0.77 28.08 -21.66
CA GLN A 126 2.07 28.20 -22.33
C GLN A 126 2.54 29.66 -22.46
N ASN A 127 1.69 30.64 -22.16
CA ASN A 127 1.96 32.06 -22.40
C ASN A 127 2.55 32.82 -21.19
N GLY A 128 2.82 32.12 -20.08
CA GLY A 128 3.35 32.71 -18.85
C GLY A 128 2.30 33.18 -17.82
N THR A 129 1.00 33.06 -18.10
CA THR A 129 -0.06 33.47 -17.16
C THR A 129 0.00 32.72 -15.82
N TYR A 130 0.23 31.41 -15.86
CA TYR A 130 0.22 30.54 -14.67
C TYR A 130 1.62 30.24 -14.14
N GLY A 131 2.61 30.25 -15.03
CA GLY A 131 3.99 29.95 -14.70
C GLY A 131 4.85 29.84 -15.96
N PHE A 132 6.14 29.61 -15.77
CA PHE A 132 7.07 29.45 -16.88
C PHE A 132 6.86 28.08 -17.55
N PHE A 133 6.67 28.07 -18.87
CA PHE A 133 6.51 26.83 -19.62
C PHE A 133 7.86 26.14 -19.82
N LEU A 134 8.10 25.06 -19.09
CA LEU A 134 9.35 24.28 -19.12
C LEU A 134 9.40 23.23 -20.24
N GLY A 135 8.30 23.06 -20.97
CA GLY A 135 8.14 22.01 -21.98
C GLY A 135 7.39 20.78 -21.45
N THR A 136 7.10 19.85 -22.35
CA THR A 136 6.23 18.70 -22.08
C THR A 136 6.98 17.51 -21.46
N PRO A 137 6.31 16.67 -20.65
CA PRO A 137 4.94 16.83 -20.19
C PRO A 137 4.82 18.01 -19.22
N THR A 138 3.73 18.76 -19.32
CA THR A 138 3.31 19.77 -18.33
C THR A 138 1.98 19.33 -17.78
N PHE A 139 1.87 19.26 -16.45
CA PHE A 139 0.62 18.94 -15.78
C PHE A 139 -0.05 20.22 -15.29
N VAL A 140 -1.38 20.25 -15.33
CA VAL A 140 -2.18 21.35 -14.77
C VAL A 140 -3.30 20.71 -13.98
N VAL A 141 -3.30 20.90 -12.66
CA VAL A 141 -4.36 20.38 -11.78
C VAL A 141 -5.31 21.53 -11.48
N ILE A 142 -6.59 21.34 -11.80
CA ILE A 142 -7.63 22.37 -11.72
C ILE A 142 -8.68 21.92 -10.72
N ALA A 143 -8.80 22.65 -9.62
CA ALA A 143 -9.80 22.41 -8.58
C ALA A 143 -11.21 22.81 -9.05
N PRO A 144 -12.28 22.31 -8.41
CA PRO A 144 -13.66 22.63 -8.79
C PRO A 144 -14.00 24.13 -8.76
N ASP A 145 -13.31 24.93 -7.95
CA ASP A 145 -13.48 26.38 -7.90
C ASP A 145 -12.72 27.14 -9.01
N GLY A 146 -12.04 26.41 -9.90
CA GLY A 146 -11.23 26.94 -10.99
C GLY A 146 -9.79 27.28 -10.59
N THR A 147 -9.39 27.08 -9.33
CA THR A 147 -8.00 27.28 -8.89
C THR A 147 -7.06 26.34 -9.64
N VAL A 148 -5.91 26.86 -10.06
CA VAL A 148 -4.92 26.13 -10.85
C VAL A 148 -3.65 25.90 -10.01
N ASP A 149 -3.27 24.64 -9.87
CA ASP A 149 -1.90 24.23 -9.55
C ASP A 149 -1.18 23.90 -10.87
N TYR A 150 -0.17 24.70 -11.20
CA TYR A 150 0.48 24.70 -12.50
C TYR A 150 1.85 24.04 -12.45
N ASP A 151 2.02 23.01 -13.30
CA ASP A 151 3.22 22.20 -13.46
C ASP A 151 3.80 21.66 -12.13
N PRO A 152 2.98 21.01 -11.26
CA PRO A 152 3.51 20.29 -10.10
C PRO A 152 4.53 19.25 -10.58
N ARG A 153 5.80 19.45 -10.19
CA ARG A 153 6.95 18.78 -10.83
C ARG A 153 8.03 18.44 -9.82
N GLY A 154 8.51 17.20 -9.90
CA GLY A 154 9.64 16.70 -9.13
C GLY A 154 10.91 16.49 -9.97
N PRO A 155 12.04 16.11 -9.36
CA PRO A 155 13.32 15.90 -10.04
C PRO A 155 13.35 14.72 -11.01
N ASN A 156 12.34 13.86 -11.01
CA ASN A 156 12.18 12.71 -11.90
C ASN A 156 10.69 12.39 -12.11
N GLN A 157 10.39 11.36 -12.91
CA GLN A 157 9.01 10.99 -13.26
C GLN A 157 8.16 10.58 -12.05
N SER A 158 8.71 9.75 -11.16
CA SER A 158 8.01 9.30 -9.95
C SER A 158 7.73 10.48 -9.03
N ALA A 159 8.72 11.35 -8.80
CA ALA A 159 8.53 12.54 -7.99
C ALA A 159 7.55 13.54 -8.62
N THR A 160 7.54 13.67 -9.95
CA THR A 160 6.52 14.49 -10.65
C THR A 160 5.12 13.95 -10.41
N LEU A 161 4.90 12.64 -10.49
CA LEU A 161 3.59 12.06 -10.21
C LEU A 161 3.19 12.20 -8.74
N MET A 162 4.14 12.16 -7.79
CA MET A 162 3.85 12.46 -6.38
C MET A 162 3.39 13.91 -6.19
N GLU A 163 4.00 14.87 -6.87
CA GLU A 163 3.56 16.28 -6.81
C GLU A 163 2.18 16.46 -7.47
N VAL A 164 1.93 15.81 -8.61
CA VAL A 164 0.60 15.81 -9.26
C VAL A 164 -0.45 15.20 -8.33
N ASP A 165 -0.12 14.08 -7.68
CA ASP A 165 -1.00 13.40 -6.75
C ASP A 165 -1.36 14.28 -5.54
N ALA A 166 -0.35 14.91 -4.93
CA ALA A 166 -0.55 15.86 -3.83
C ALA A 166 -1.36 17.10 -4.26
N ALA A 167 -1.14 17.61 -5.47
CA ALA A 167 -1.91 18.72 -6.01
C ALA A 167 -3.39 18.35 -6.22
N ILE A 168 -3.69 17.10 -6.61
CA ILE A 168 -5.07 16.58 -6.69
C ILE A 168 -5.68 16.49 -5.29
N GLU A 169 -4.96 15.98 -4.29
CA GLU A 169 -5.45 15.92 -2.91
C GLU A 169 -5.75 17.33 -2.34
N ALA A 170 -4.92 18.31 -2.69
CA ALA A 170 -5.06 19.69 -2.26
C ALA A 170 -6.34 20.38 -2.80
N THR A 171 -6.95 19.86 -3.87
CA THR A 171 -8.24 20.37 -4.36
C THR A 171 -9.43 19.93 -3.49
N GLY A 172 -9.22 18.99 -2.57
CA GLY A 172 -10.26 18.36 -1.76
C GLY A 172 -10.89 17.13 -2.40
N ALA A 173 -10.40 16.67 -3.56
CA ALA A 173 -10.84 15.43 -4.19
C ALA A 173 -10.67 14.24 -3.24
N GLN A 174 -11.66 13.34 -3.21
CA GLN A 174 -11.63 12.13 -2.39
C GLN A 174 -11.24 10.93 -3.23
N ARG A 175 -10.15 10.26 -2.84
CA ARG A 175 -9.69 9.05 -3.52
C ARG A 175 -10.66 7.90 -3.24
N PRO A 176 -11.17 7.20 -4.27
CA PRO A 176 -12.06 6.07 -4.06
C PRO A 176 -11.30 4.91 -3.41
N LEU A 177 -11.91 4.31 -2.38
CA LEU A 177 -11.38 3.09 -1.78
C LEU A 177 -11.62 1.90 -2.70
N VAL A 178 -10.74 0.91 -2.61
CA VAL A 178 -10.82 -0.35 -3.32
C VAL A 178 -10.90 -1.54 -2.36
N SER A 179 -11.51 -2.62 -2.84
CA SER A 179 -11.63 -3.86 -2.07
C SER A 179 -10.26 -4.53 -1.89
N LEU A 180 -9.88 -4.76 -0.64
CA LEU A 180 -8.86 -5.71 -0.24
C LEU A 180 -9.53 -6.91 0.41
N ALA A 181 -9.46 -8.06 -0.25
CA ALA A 181 -10.06 -9.29 0.25
C ALA A 181 -9.06 -10.42 0.21
N ASN A 182 -9.10 -11.27 1.22
CA ASN A 182 -8.26 -12.47 1.29
C ASN A 182 -9.00 -13.57 2.06
N ASN A 183 -8.59 -14.81 1.84
CA ASN A 183 -9.09 -15.96 2.58
C ASN A 183 -7.97 -16.98 2.76
N GLY A 184 -8.19 -17.91 3.68
CA GLY A 184 -7.15 -18.85 4.00
C GLY A 184 -7.53 -19.81 5.12
N SER A 185 -6.53 -20.58 5.55
CA SER A 185 -6.65 -21.39 6.74
C SER A 185 -5.35 -21.46 7.53
N ALA A 186 -5.45 -21.87 8.78
CA ALA A 186 -4.33 -22.17 9.66
C ALA A 186 -4.49 -23.58 10.21
N VAL A 187 -3.43 -24.37 10.14
CA VAL A 187 -3.36 -25.71 10.68
C VAL A 187 -2.17 -25.88 11.61
N ASP A 188 -2.17 -26.87 12.47
CA ASP A 188 -1.01 -27.27 13.26
C ASP A 188 -0.13 -28.29 12.47
N PRO A 189 0.99 -28.77 13.03
CA PRO A 189 1.81 -29.80 12.39
C PRO A 189 1.09 -31.13 12.13
N GLN A 190 -0.05 -31.39 12.78
CA GLN A 190 -0.88 -32.58 12.56
C GLN A 190 -1.99 -32.36 11.51
N ASN A 191 -2.05 -31.16 10.92
CA ASN A 191 -3.09 -30.70 10.00
C ASN A 191 -4.47 -30.47 10.64
N ASP A 192 -4.53 -30.30 11.95
CA ASP A 192 -5.74 -29.89 12.66
C ASP A 192 -5.92 -28.38 12.60
N GLY A 193 -7.16 -27.93 12.39
CA GLY A 193 -7.48 -26.51 12.25
C GLY A 193 -7.24 -25.70 13.52
N VAL A 194 -6.45 -24.62 13.40
CA VAL A 194 -6.06 -23.75 14.52
C VAL A 194 -7.05 -22.61 14.67
N ALA A 195 -7.78 -22.56 15.78
CA ALA A 195 -8.76 -21.51 16.05
C ALA A 195 -8.13 -20.30 16.75
N GLY A 196 -8.74 -19.12 16.58
CA GLY A 196 -8.35 -17.91 17.31
C GLY A 196 -7.00 -17.31 16.91
N MET A 197 -6.40 -17.74 15.80
CA MET A 197 -5.25 -17.04 15.21
C MET A 197 -5.74 -15.70 14.66
N SER A 198 -5.07 -14.61 15.01
CA SER A 198 -5.41 -13.26 14.59
C SER A 198 -4.65 -12.85 13.33
N LEU A 199 -5.38 -12.25 12.40
CA LEU A 199 -4.87 -11.73 11.14
C LEU A 199 -4.99 -10.21 11.20
N GLU A 200 -3.86 -9.52 11.09
CA GLU A 200 -3.75 -8.07 11.28
C GLU A 200 -3.17 -7.42 10.03
N ILE A 201 -3.69 -6.26 9.62
CA ILE A 201 -3.04 -5.43 8.61
C ILE A 201 -2.22 -4.36 9.32
N THR A 202 -0.91 -4.40 9.12
CA THR A 202 0.06 -3.58 9.86
C THR A 202 -0.16 -2.09 9.63
N GLU A 203 -0.42 -1.68 8.39
CA GLU A 203 -0.62 -0.27 8.02
C GLU A 203 -1.92 0.32 8.57
N LEU A 204 -2.86 -0.53 8.96
CA LEU A 204 -4.16 -0.13 9.52
C LEU A 204 -4.25 -0.30 11.04
N ASP A 205 -3.23 -0.92 11.66
CA ASP A 205 -3.21 -1.30 13.09
C ASP A 205 -4.53 -1.99 13.51
N SER A 206 -5.01 -2.92 12.68
CA SER A 206 -6.33 -3.51 12.82
C SER A 206 -6.30 -5.01 12.57
N ILE A 207 -6.87 -5.76 13.51
CA ILE A 207 -7.24 -7.17 13.31
C ILE A 207 -8.40 -7.21 12.30
N VAL A 208 -8.17 -7.84 11.16
CA VAL A 208 -9.15 -7.94 10.06
C VAL A 208 -9.89 -9.27 10.05
N ALA A 209 -9.31 -10.32 10.64
CA ALA A 209 -9.97 -11.61 10.80
C ALA A 209 -9.39 -12.40 11.98
N GLN A 210 -10.15 -13.41 12.41
CA GLN A 210 -9.65 -14.49 13.26
C GLN A 210 -10.05 -15.83 12.66
N THR A 211 -9.20 -16.85 12.82
CA THR A 211 -9.53 -18.20 12.38
C THR A 211 -10.63 -18.82 13.22
N ASN A 212 -11.56 -19.51 12.56
CA ASN A 212 -12.65 -20.23 13.22
C ASN A 212 -12.18 -21.61 13.75
N SER A 213 -13.12 -22.43 14.25
CA SER A 213 -12.83 -23.76 14.81
C SER A 213 -12.31 -24.81 13.80
N THR A 214 -12.39 -24.52 12.50
CA THR A 214 -11.81 -25.32 11.42
C THR A 214 -10.50 -24.71 10.90
N GLY A 215 -9.99 -23.67 11.53
CA GLY A 215 -8.78 -22.95 11.11
C GLY A 215 -9.00 -21.96 9.96
N SER A 216 -10.21 -21.84 9.42
CA SER A 216 -10.47 -21.00 8.23
C SER A 216 -10.69 -19.54 8.61
N TYR A 217 -10.28 -18.62 7.73
CA TYR A 217 -10.57 -17.19 7.83
C TYR A 217 -10.89 -16.57 6.47
N SER A 218 -11.59 -15.45 6.50
CA SER A 218 -11.75 -14.56 5.36
C SER A 218 -12.01 -13.14 5.83
N PHE A 219 -11.64 -12.16 5.01
CA PHE A 219 -11.98 -10.77 5.24
C PHE A 219 -12.16 -10.04 3.92
N ASN A 220 -12.90 -8.94 3.98
CA ASN A 220 -13.02 -7.96 2.91
C ASN A 220 -13.14 -6.58 3.55
N LEU A 221 -12.23 -5.67 3.21
CA LEU A 221 -12.22 -4.30 3.68
C LEU A 221 -11.97 -3.34 2.50
N GLN A 222 -12.23 -2.06 2.73
CA GLN A 222 -11.99 -0.99 1.77
C GLN A 222 -10.70 -0.26 2.16
N VAL A 223 -9.77 -0.12 1.22
CA VAL A 223 -8.43 0.46 1.45
C VAL A 223 -8.03 1.39 0.31
N MET A 224 -6.95 2.15 0.48
CA MET A 224 -6.42 3.01 -0.58
C MET A 224 -5.83 2.17 -1.74
N PRO A 225 -6.11 2.52 -3.00
CA PRO A 225 -5.50 1.87 -4.16
C PRO A 225 -4.03 2.26 -4.31
N GLY A 226 -3.30 1.53 -5.17
CA GLY A 226 -1.88 1.82 -5.45
C GLY A 226 -0.90 1.45 -4.34
N GLN A 227 -1.41 1.00 -3.19
CA GLN A 227 -0.60 0.61 -2.02
C GLN A 227 -0.66 -0.90 -1.80
N SER A 228 0.43 -1.44 -1.26
CA SER A 228 0.49 -2.80 -0.74
C SER A 228 0.30 -2.79 0.78
N TYR A 229 -0.29 -3.86 1.30
CA TYR A 229 -0.64 -4.02 2.71
C TYR A 229 -0.01 -5.29 3.28
N THR A 230 0.53 -5.20 4.49
CA THR A 230 1.23 -6.32 5.14
C THR A 230 0.27 -7.03 6.10
N LEU A 231 -0.16 -8.23 5.71
CA LEU A 231 -0.95 -9.12 6.56
C LEU A 231 -0.02 -9.87 7.51
N ARG A 232 -0.18 -9.68 8.82
CA ARG A 232 0.56 -10.39 9.87
C ARG A 232 -0.35 -11.41 10.57
N ALA A 233 0.06 -12.67 10.59
CA ALA A 233 -0.61 -13.74 11.34
C ALA A 233 0.06 -13.93 12.71
N THR A 234 -0.75 -14.00 13.78
CA THR A 234 -0.26 -14.17 15.15
C THR A 234 -1.20 -15.04 15.98
N LYS A 235 -0.65 -15.79 16.93
CA LYS A 235 -1.41 -16.44 18.01
C LYS A 235 -0.52 -16.49 19.25
N ASP A 236 -0.97 -15.90 20.34
CA ASP A 236 -0.21 -15.87 21.59
C ASP A 236 -1.16 -16.02 22.78
N ILE A 237 -1.76 -17.22 22.85
CA ILE A 237 -2.72 -17.59 23.89
C ILE A 237 -2.40 -18.99 24.42
N ASN A 238 -2.88 -19.27 25.64
CA ASN A 238 -2.74 -20.54 26.33
C ASN A 238 -1.32 -21.15 26.26
N PRO A 239 -0.30 -20.49 26.84
CA PRO A 239 1.07 -20.96 26.74
C PRO A 239 1.29 -22.40 27.23
N THR A 240 0.52 -22.84 28.24
CA THR A 240 0.59 -24.19 28.84
C THR A 240 -0.13 -25.29 28.05
N ASN A 241 -0.86 -24.96 26.97
CA ASN A 241 -1.61 -25.94 26.18
C ASN A 241 -0.66 -26.97 25.52
N GLY A 242 -0.83 -28.25 25.83
CA GLY A 242 0.03 -29.33 25.35
C GLY A 242 1.47 -29.31 25.87
N VAL A 243 1.80 -28.48 26.86
CA VAL A 243 3.16 -28.38 27.40
C VAL A 243 3.26 -29.17 28.70
N SER A 244 4.01 -30.26 28.68
CA SER A 244 4.05 -31.26 29.75
C SER A 244 5.46 -31.71 30.13
N THR A 245 5.57 -32.55 31.16
CA THR A 245 6.85 -33.18 31.52
C THR A 245 7.35 -34.15 30.45
N LEU A 246 6.48 -34.65 29.56
CA LEU A 246 6.89 -35.52 28.46
C LEU A 246 7.74 -34.74 27.44
N ASP A 247 7.39 -33.48 27.17
CA ASP A 247 8.16 -32.59 26.29
C ASP A 247 9.55 -32.33 26.83
N LEU A 248 9.69 -32.16 28.15
CA LEU A 248 11.00 -32.05 28.79
C LEU A 248 11.85 -33.31 28.63
N ILE A 249 11.25 -34.49 28.55
CA ILE A 249 11.96 -35.76 28.30
C ILE A 249 12.43 -35.80 26.85
N LEU A 250 11.56 -35.48 25.88
CA LEU A 250 11.90 -35.42 24.46
C LEU A 250 13.02 -34.41 24.19
N LEU A 251 12.93 -33.23 24.79
CA LEU A 251 13.95 -32.20 24.73
C LEU A 251 15.29 -32.68 25.31
N SER A 252 15.26 -33.38 26.46
CA SER A 252 16.47 -33.96 27.06
C SER A 252 17.12 -34.99 26.15
N GLN A 253 16.33 -35.84 25.49
CA GLN A 253 16.85 -36.86 24.57
C GLN A 253 17.51 -36.23 23.34
N HIS A 254 16.96 -35.12 22.82
CA HIS A 254 17.59 -34.36 21.75
C HIS A 254 18.92 -33.74 22.20
N ILE A 255 18.95 -33.03 23.34
CA ILE A 255 20.16 -32.38 23.86
C ILE A 255 21.28 -33.39 24.14
N LEU A 256 20.93 -34.59 24.61
CA LEU A 256 21.88 -35.67 24.89
C LEU A 256 22.29 -36.47 23.64
N GLY A 257 21.70 -36.19 22.48
CA GLY A 257 21.94 -36.94 21.24
C GLY A 257 21.41 -38.37 21.25
N VAL A 258 20.53 -38.71 22.19
CA VAL A 258 19.93 -40.06 22.33
C VAL A 258 18.85 -40.26 21.27
N GLN A 259 17.98 -39.25 21.11
CA GLN A 259 16.95 -39.22 20.09
C GLN A 259 16.86 -37.77 19.55
N PRO A 260 17.71 -37.42 18.57
CA PRO A 260 17.69 -36.09 17.97
C PRO A 260 16.35 -35.82 17.28
N ILE A 261 15.73 -34.69 17.59
CA ILE A 261 14.69 -34.06 16.76
C ILE A 261 15.32 -33.67 15.40
N THR A 262 14.72 -34.11 14.30
CA THR A 262 15.14 -33.81 12.92
C THR A 262 14.07 -33.04 12.13
N ASP A 263 12.89 -32.87 12.71
CA ASP A 263 11.78 -32.13 12.11
C ASP A 263 11.94 -30.64 12.42
N PRO A 264 11.97 -29.75 11.41
CA PRO A 264 12.23 -28.32 11.62
C PRO A 264 11.16 -27.65 12.48
N GLU A 265 9.90 -28.05 12.35
CA GLU A 265 8.79 -27.47 13.12
C GLU A 265 8.92 -27.83 14.60
N ARG A 266 9.32 -29.07 14.91
CA ARG A 266 9.63 -29.49 16.29
C ARG A 266 10.91 -28.86 16.82
N LEU A 267 11.91 -28.57 15.99
CA LEU A 267 13.07 -27.78 16.41
C LEU A 267 12.66 -26.37 16.83
N LEU A 268 11.78 -25.73 16.07
CA LEU A 268 11.21 -24.42 16.42
C LEU A 268 10.38 -24.48 17.71
N ALA A 269 9.56 -25.52 17.89
CA ALA A 269 8.82 -25.73 19.13
C ALA A 269 9.75 -25.93 20.34
N ALA A 270 10.95 -26.48 20.14
CA ALA A 270 11.93 -26.77 21.18
C ALA A 270 12.73 -25.54 21.66
N ASP A 271 12.92 -24.52 20.82
CA ASP A 271 13.62 -23.27 21.18
C ASP A 271 12.68 -22.29 21.91
N ALA A 272 12.29 -22.67 23.12
CA ALA A 272 11.31 -21.95 23.92
C ALA A 272 11.76 -20.56 24.39
N ASN A 273 13.06 -20.25 24.33
CA ASN A 273 13.59 -18.93 24.69
C ASN A 273 13.95 -18.06 23.48
N ARG A 274 13.71 -18.53 22.25
CA ARG A 274 14.02 -17.83 20.99
C ARG A 274 15.51 -17.49 20.82
N SER A 275 16.40 -18.38 21.25
CA SER A 275 17.85 -18.15 21.17
C SER A 275 18.45 -18.50 19.81
N GLY A 276 17.70 -19.18 18.95
CA GLY A 276 18.21 -19.71 17.69
C GLY A 276 18.94 -21.04 17.85
N GLY A 277 18.56 -21.83 18.85
CA GLY A 277 19.12 -23.15 19.08
C GLY A 277 18.45 -23.88 20.25
N VAL A 278 18.59 -25.20 20.29
CA VAL A 278 17.96 -26.03 21.32
C VAL A 278 18.95 -26.36 22.43
N SER A 279 18.66 -25.95 23.66
CA SER A 279 19.59 -26.02 24.78
C SER A 279 18.92 -26.30 26.13
N LEU A 280 19.74 -26.40 27.19
CA LEU A 280 19.26 -26.50 28.57
C LEU A 280 18.44 -25.25 28.99
N LEU A 281 18.69 -24.09 28.40
CA LEU A 281 17.95 -22.87 28.73
C LEU A 281 16.48 -22.98 28.31
N ASP A 282 16.19 -23.67 27.20
CA ASP A 282 14.84 -23.95 26.74
C ASP A 282 14.13 -24.91 27.68
N GLN A 283 14.84 -25.93 28.14
CA GLN A 283 14.32 -26.86 29.14
C GLN A 283 13.96 -26.15 30.45
N ILE A 284 14.80 -25.21 30.90
CA ILE A 284 14.51 -24.38 32.07
C ILE A 284 13.27 -23.52 31.82
N ARG A 285 13.14 -22.93 30.63
CA ARG A 285 11.99 -22.10 30.26
C ARG A 285 10.67 -22.89 30.27
N ILE A 286 10.62 -24.02 29.57
CA ILE A 286 9.45 -24.91 29.53
C ILE A 286 9.11 -25.41 30.95
N ARG A 287 10.12 -25.79 31.73
CA ARG A 287 9.90 -26.24 33.11
C ARG A 287 9.30 -25.16 34.00
N LYS A 288 9.76 -23.91 33.88
CA LYS A 288 9.19 -22.78 34.63
C LYS A 288 7.73 -22.55 34.28
N LEU A 289 7.38 -22.69 33.00
CA LEU A 289 6.00 -22.59 32.54
C LEU A 289 5.11 -23.69 33.14
N ILE A 290 5.54 -24.96 33.06
CA ILE A 290 4.82 -26.11 33.64
C ILE A 290 4.59 -25.92 35.15
N LEU A 291 5.59 -25.38 35.86
CA LEU A 291 5.52 -25.11 37.29
C LEU A 291 4.77 -23.82 37.64
N SER A 292 4.21 -23.11 36.64
CA SER A 292 3.56 -21.81 36.80
C SER A 292 4.43 -20.78 37.51
N ILE A 293 5.76 -20.89 37.36
CA ILE A 293 6.72 -19.89 37.82
C ILE A 293 6.71 -18.70 36.85
N ASP A 294 6.71 -19.00 35.55
CA ASP A 294 6.47 -18.04 34.47
C ASP A 294 5.08 -18.34 33.88
N SER A 295 4.33 -17.31 33.47
CA SER A 295 3.00 -17.46 32.82
C SER A 295 3.07 -17.66 31.31
N ASP A 296 4.22 -17.34 30.72
CA ASP A 296 4.48 -17.26 29.28
C ASP A 296 5.97 -17.50 28.99
N PHE A 297 6.36 -17.37 27.71
CA PHE A 297 7.73 -17.55 27.25
C PHE A 297 8.54 -16.23 27.13
N GLY A 298 7.99 -15.10 27.59
CA GLY A 298 8.62 -13.78 27.47
C GLY A 298 8.54 -13.21 26.05
N GLU A 299 9.68 -13.04 25.39
CA GLU A 299 9.76 -12.45 24.03
C GLU A 299 9.34 -13.42 22.90
N GLN A 300 9.09 -14.68 23.26
CA GLN A 300 8.64 -15.73 22.36
C GLN A 300 7.11 -15.88 22.48
N PRO A 301 6.34 -15.65 21.42
CA PRO A 301 4.92 -15.98 21.40
C PRO A 301 4.70 -17.48 21.66
N SER A 302 3.59 -17.84 22.29
CA SER A 302 3.27 -19.23 22.61
C SER A 302 3.00 -20.12 21.39
N TRP A 303 2.81 -19.50 20.21
CA TRP A 303 2.74 -20.15 18.91
C TRP A 303 3.63 -19.42 17.89
N ILE A 304 4.42 -20.18 17.15
CA ILE A 304 5.18 -19.71 15.99
C ILE A 304 4.31 -19.91 14.75
N VAL A 305 4.14 -18.88 13.93
CA VAL A 305 3.33 -18.94 12.70
C VAL A 305 4.24 -18.81 11.48
N ILE A 306 4.09 -19.73 10.52
CA ILE A 306 4.83 -19.75 9.25
C ILE A 306 3.86 -20.07 8.09
N PRO A 307 4.23 -19.86 6.82
CA PRO A 307 3.45 -20.34 5.68
C PRO A 307 3.34 -21.86 5.70
N ALA A 308 2.19 -22.42 5.36
CA ALA A 308 1.97 -23.87 5.46
C ALA A 308 2.82 -24.69 4.47
N ASP A 309 3.18 -24.07 3.34
CA ASP A 309 4.00 -24.61 2.26
C ASP A 309 5.46 -24.13 2.32
N TYR A 310 5.91 -23.60 3.47
CA TYR A 310 7.29 -23.14 3.64
C TYR A 310 8.29 -24.29 3.50
N ASP A 311 9.30 -24.10 2.65
CA ASP A 311 10.39 -25.05 2.39
C ASP A 311 11.70 -24.52 2.98
N PHE A 312 12.09 -25.08 4.13
CA PHE A 312 13.29 -24.69 4.86
C PHE A 312 14.55 -24.97 4.03
N GLN A 313 15.39 -23.96 3.85
CA GLN A 313 16.66 -24.12 3.13
C GLN A 313 17.63 -24.97 3.94
N ASN A 314 17.60 -24.83 5.27
CA ASN A 314 18.30 -25.71 6.19
C ASN A 314 17.35 -26.29 7.25
N PRO A 315 16.69 -27.44 6.98
CA PRO A 315 15.76 -28.05 7.92
C PRO A 315 16.38 -28.47 9.27
N GLU A 316 17.70 -28.63 9.35
CA GLU A 316 18.42 -28.95 10.60
C GLU A 316 18.70 -27.71 11.46
N ASP A 317 18.56 -26.50 10.90
CA ASP A 317 18.79 -25.21 11.56
C ASP A 317 17.76 -24.15 11.07
N PRO A 318 16.47 -24.31 11.42
CA PRO A 318 15.38 -23.50 10.85
C PRO A 318 15.24 -22.09 11.48
N PHE A 319 16.04 -21.74 12.49
CA PHE A 319 15.73 -20.63 13.38
C PHE A 319 15.88 -19.24 12.75
N ASP A 320 16.98 -19.01 12.02
CA ASP A 320 17.26 -17.69 11.42
C ASP A 320 16.19 -17.33 10.37
N GLU A 321 15.81 -18.31 9.55
CA GLU A 321 14.76 -18.20 8.54
C GLU A 321 13.44 -17.72 9.17
N VAL A 322 13.08 -18.21 10.36
CA VAL A 322 11.83 -17.85 11.05
C VAL A 322 11.94 -16.53 11.82
N TYR A 323 12.98 -16.37 12.65
CA TYR A 323 13.04 -15.26 13.59
C TYR A 323 13.47 -13.94 12.96
N ASN A 324 14.24 -14.00 11.87
CA ASN A 324 14.71 -12.83 11.13
C ASN A 324 14.04 -12.70 9.75
N GLY A 325 13.34 -13.72 9.27
CA GLY A 325 12.70 -13.73 7.94
C GLY A 325 11.26 -13.21 7.87
N ASN A 326 10.63 -12.83 8.99
CA ASN A 326 9.24 -12.35 9.04
C ASN A 326 8.23 -13.31 8.37
N LEU A 327 8.41 -14.62 8.56
CA LEU A 327 7.61 -15.65 7.88
C LEU A 327 6.11 -15.60 8.21
N ASN A 328 5.73 -14.94 9.31
CA ASN A 328 4.33 -14.74 9.66
C ASN A 328 3.67 -13.55 8.94
N GLN A 329 4.28 -13.01 7.89
CA GLN A 329 3.78 -11.87 7.11
C GLN A 329 3.60 -12.21 5.63
N ALA A 330 2.59 -11.60 5.01
CA ALA A 330 2.34 -11.68 3.57
C ALA A 330 1.96 -10.30 3.00
N ILE A 331 2.48 -9.98 1.82
CA ILE A 331 2.15 -8.72 1.12
C ILE A 331 0.89 -8.94 0.30
N LEU A 332 -0.11 -8.09 0.52
CA LEU A 332 -1.36 -8.07 -0.22
C LEU A 332 -1.45 -6.82 -1.09
N THR A 333 -1.96 -7.00 -2.30
CA THR A 333 -2.24 -5.89 -3.22
C THR A 333 -3.74 -5.91 -3.56
N PRO A 334 -4.46 -4.78 -3.45
CA PRO A 334 -5.87 -4.70 -3.81
C PRO A 334 -6.14 -5.25 -5.21
N GLY A 335 -7.26 -5.96 -5.37
CA GLY A 335 -7.63 -6.63 -6.63
C GLY A 335 -6.93 -7.97 -6.89
N SER A 336 -5.91 -8.36 -6.09
CA SER A 336 -5.34 -9.70 -6.12
C SER A 336 -5.97 -10.58 -5.04
N LEU A 337 -6.54 -11.71 -5.43
CA LEU A 337 -7.00 -12.74 -4.49
C LEU A 337 -5.95 -13.83 -4.40
N GLN A 338 -5.41 -14.02 -3.20
CA GLN A 338 -4.50 -15.12 -2.87
C GLN A 338 -5.10 -15.90 -1.72
N SER A 339 -5.11 -17.23 -1.82
CA SER A 339 -5.47 -18.08 -0.69
C SER A 339 -4.20 -18.31 0.12
N LEU A 340 -4.15 -17.77 1.35
CA LEU A 340 -2.98 -17.86 2.21
C LEU A 340 -3.17 -18.96 3.26
N GLN A 341 -2.23 -19.89 3.30
CA GLN A 341 -2.27 -21.02 4.21
C GLN A 341 -1.16 -20.87 5.24
N TRP A 342 -1.49 -21.01 6.52
CA TRP A 342 -0.57 -20.85 7.64
C TRP A 342 -0.42 -22.16 8.39
N LYS A 343 0.74 -22.33 9.01
CA LYS A 343 0.99 -23.37 9.99
C LYS A 343 1.35 -22.73 11.33
N ALA A 344 0.68 -23.12 12.40
CA ALA A 344 0.93 -22.64 13.75
C ALA A 344 1.55 -23.76 14.61
N ILE A 345 2.76 -23.51 15.09
CA ILE A 345 3.58 -24.45 15.83
C ILE A 345 3.54 -24.06 17.31
N LYS A 346 3.08 -24.96 18.18
CA LYS A 346 2.99 -24.69 19.62
C LYS A 346 4.38 -24.74 20.27
N VAL A 347 4.82 -23.63 20.85
CA VAL A 347 6.10 -23.59 21.57
C VAL A 347 6.02 -24.45 22.84
N GLY A 348 7.03 -25.29 23.03
CA GLY A 348 7.18 -26.19 24.17
C GLY A 348 6.42 -27.52 24.08
N ASP A 349 5.59 -27.72 23.05
CA ASP A 349 4.87 -28.98 22.78
C ASP A 349 5.64 -29.77 21.71
N LEU A 350 6.35 -30.82 22.14
CA LEU A 350 7.21 -31.65 21.29
C LEU A 350 6.57 -32.99 20.94
N ASN A 351 5.56 -33.42 21.70
CA ASN A 351 4.78 -34.61 21.42
C ASN A 351 3.52 -34.33 20.58
N LEU A 352 3.24 -33.07 20.26
CA LEU A 352 2.12 -32.59 19.43
C LEU A 352 0.76 -32.93 20.07
N ASP A 353 0.59 -32.69 21.37
CA ASP A 353 -0.69 -32.94 22.06
C ASP A 353 -1.47 -31.68 22.46
N ALA A 354 -0.99 -30.49 22.06
CA ALA A 354 -1.75 -29.26 22.20
C ALA A 354 -3.07 -29.32 21.43
N ASN A 355 -4.14 -28.80 22.03
CA ASN A 355 -5.41 -28.64 21.35
C ASN A 355 -5.39 -27.34 20.53
N PRO A 356 -5.35 -27.38 19.18
CA PRO A 356 -5.22 -26.18 18.36
C PRO A 356 -6.45 -25.26 18.38
N ARG A 357 -7.57 -25.74 18.95
CA ARG A 357 -8.81 -24.96 19.11
C ARG A 357 -8.87 -24.11 20.38
N ASP A 358 -7.97 -24.36 21.33
CA ASP A 358 -7.95 -23.65 22.61
C ASP A 358 -7.16 -22.34 22.54
#